data_AF-A0A7C5AVB5-F1
#
_entry.id   AF-A0A7C5AVB5-F1
#
_cell.length_a   1.000
_cell.length_b   1.000
_cell.length_c   1.000
_cell.angle_alpha   90.00
_cell.angle_beta   90.00
_cell.angle_gamma   90.00
#
_symmetry.space_group_name_H-M   'P 1'
#
loop_
_entity.id
_entity.type
_entity.pdbx_description
1 polymer ?
#
loop_
_entity_poly.entity_id
_entity_poly.type
_entity_poly.pdbx_seq_one_letter_code
_entity_poly.pdbx_strand_id
1 'polypeptide(L)'
;MRLKLKQMLKLSRLEVGQAFFNKRAWWVYLLALFPTAIFLVQAFVIRYEHNFFARRGFVAPALIDSVGEGATEEQVRARLGSPAREFHRRQRGREPVEISSLQYSDGSRVVNFTFRNGEFERRFARQIASLERSRQAFALMFQSYYLRLAVFFGCLGIFMNLFRGKMLDLTLHLWLLVPVDRRVLLGGEYVAGLAAALTIFIGGIVAGLAVMLWPLPAAEVEAFWRTHGLAHVAGYLAATALACLGYGSVFLAASLLVQNPIIPAAVLLLWEGANPFLPELLQKLSVLYYVRALCPEGPQLEPDAPPIFRLLFTPAVPSRTEAVVGLLAVTALVLWLGARVVRRLQINYSTD
;
A
#
# COMPACT_ATOMS: atom_id res chain seq x y z
N MET A 1 8.09 -7.17 -37.53
CA MET A 1 8.07 -6.79 -36.10
C MET A 1 7.23 -5.51 -35.84
N ARG A 2 7.48 -4.38 -36.52
CA ARG A 2 6.73 -3.12 -36.35
C ARG A 2 5.21 -3.21 -36.65
N LEU A 3 4.81 -3.97 -37.67
CA LEU A 3 3.38 -4.18 -38.01
C LEU A 3 2.61 -4.95 -36.93
N LYS A 4 3.20 -6.03 -36.40
CA LYS A 4 2.61 -6.82 -35.31
C LYS A 4 2.45 -5.99 -34.03
N LEU A 5 3.45 -5.17 -33.69
CA LEU A 5 3.38 -4.26 -32.53
C LEU A 5 2.26 -3.21 -32.68
N LYS A 6 2.11 -2.61 -33.87
CA LYS A 6 1.02 -1.64 -34.14
C LYS A 6 -0.36 -2.29 -34.06
N GLN A 7 -0.49 -3.54 -34.47
CA GLN A 7 -1.75 -4.30 -34.34
C GLN A 7 -2.07 -4.61 -32.87
N MET A 8 -1.07 -5.03 -32.08
CA MET A 8 -1.24 -5.27 -30.63
C MET A 8 -1.72 -4.00 -29.91
N LEU A 9 -1.12 -2.85 -30.21
CA LEU A 9 -1.48 -1.57 -29.58
C LEU A 9 -2.88 -1.08 -29.98
N LYS A 10 -3.29 -1.29 -31.23
CA LYS A 10 -4.66 -0.95 -31.66
C LYS A 10 -5.70 -1.82 -30.96
N LEU A 11 -5.41 -3.12 -30.85
CA LEU A 11 -6.32 -4.07 -30.20
C LEU A 11 -6.41 -3.80 -28.69
N SER A 12 -5.26 -3.58 -28.03
CA SER A 12 -5.23 -3.29 -26.59
C SER A 12 -6.02 -2.03 -26.26
N ARG A 13 -5.98 -0.98 -27.09
CA ARG A 13 -6.74 0.26 -26.85
C ARG A 13 -8.26 0.03 -26.83
N LEU A 14 -8.77 -0.87 -27.66
CA LEU A 14 -10.20 -1.21 -27.68
C LEU A 14 -10.60 -2.02 -26.43
N GLU A 15 -9.74 -2.94 -26.02
CA GLU A 15 -10.00 -3.80 -24.86
C GLU A 15 -9.80 -3.09 -23.52
N VAL A 16 -8.93 -2.07 -23.45
CA VAL A 16 -8.75 -1.23 -22.27
C VAL A 16 -10.08 -0.60 -21.85
N GLY A 17 -10.86 -0.05 -22.78
CA GLY A 17 -12.16 0.54 -22.45
C GLY A 17 -13.12 -0.49 -21.82
N GLN A 18 -13.12 -1.72 -22.32
CA GLN A 18 -13.95 -2.80 -21.76
C GLN A 18 -13.44 -3.30 -20.40
N ALA A 19 -12.12 -3.34 -20.20
CA ALA A 19 -11.51 -3.73 -18.94
C ALA A 19 -11.78 -2.70 -17.82
N PHE A 20 -11.80 -1.41 -18.15
CA PHE A 20 -12.05 -0.32 -17.19
C PHE A 20 -13.52 -0.25 -16.72
N PHE A 21 -14.48 -0.42 -17.64
CA PHE A 21 -15.91 -0.21 -17.36
C PHE A 21 -16.70 -1.48 -17.07
N ASN A 22 -16.04 -2.63 -16.91
CA ASN A 22 -16.75 -3.86 -16.57
C ASN A 22 -17.27 -3.78 -15.13
N LYS A 23 -18.60 -3.90 -14.95
CA LYS A 23 -19.25 -3.97 -13.63
C LYS A 23 -18.64 -5.04 -12.72
N ARG A 24 -17.96 -6.07 -13.26
CA ARG A 24 -17.30 -7.13 -12.49
C ARG A 24 -15.94 -6.71 -11.89
N ALA A 25 -15.36 -5.57 -12.28
CA ALA A 25 -14.05 -5.11 -11.83
C ALA A 25 -14.11 -3.98 -10.76
N TRP A 26 -15.30 -3.57 -10.33
CA TRP A 26 -15.48 -2.44 -9.38
C TRP A 26 -14.73 -2.64 -8.04
N TRP A 27 -14.66 -3.89 -7.55
CA TRP A 27 -13.97 -4.23 -6.31
C TRP A 27 -12.45 -3.99 -6.38
N VAL A 28 -11.86 -4.00 -7.58
CA VAL A 28 -10.43 -3.69 -7.77
C VAL A 28 -10.16 -2.20 -7.47
N TYR A 29 -11.10 -1.32 -7.84
CA TYR A 29 -11.02 0.10 -7.47
C TYR A 29 -11.18 0.29 -5.96
N LEU A 30 -12.06 -0.47 -5.31
CA LEU A 30 -12.19 -0.45 -3.86
C LEU A 30 -10.87 -0.85 -3.18
N LEU A 31 -10.22 -1.91 -3.65
CA LEU A 31 -8.90 -2.32 -3.16
C LEU A 31 -7.83 -1.23 -3.37
N ALA A 32 -7.80 -0.61 -4.53
CA ALA A 32 -6.81 0.43 -4.84
C ALA A 32 -7.03 1.73 -4.06
N LEU A 33 -8.28 2.09 -3.76
CA LEU A 33 -8.66 3.32 -3.05
C LEU A 33 -8.78 3.14 -1.53
N PHE A 34 -8.78 1.92 -1.02
CA PHE A 34 -8.87 1.65 0.42
C PHE A 34 -7.84 2.42 1.27
N PRO A 35 -6.54 2.48 0.91
CA PRO A 35 -5.58 3.30 1.66
C PRO A 35 -5.94 4.78 1.64
N THR A 36 -6.42 5.28 0.50
CA THR A 36 -6.86 6.67 0.35
C THR A 36 -8.01 6.97 1.31
N ALA A 37 -8.96 6.05 1.48
CA ALA A 37 -10.05 6.21 2.43
C ALA A 37 -9.55 6.25 3.89
N ILE A 38 -8.59 5.39 4.26
CA ILE A 38 -7.98 5.42 5.60
C ILE A 38 -7.30 6.75 5.88
N PHE A 39 -6.46 7.23 4.96
CA PHE A 39 -5.78 8.52 5.11
C PHE A 39 -6.76 9.69 5.09
N LEU A 40 -7.90 9.56 4.41
CA LEU A 40 -8.95 10.58 4.42
C LEU A 40 -9.61 10.68 5.79
N VAL A 41 -9.90 9.54 6.43
CA VAL A 41 -10.38 9.52 7.82
C VAL A 41 -9.33 10.15 8.75
N GLN A 42 -8.05 9.78 8.60
CA GLN A 42 -6.98 10.36 9.40
C GLN A 42 -6.86 11.88 9.20
N ALA A 43 -6.94 12.37 7.96
CA ALA A 43 -6.92 13.79 7.64
C ALA A 43 -8.09 14.52 8.29
N PHE A 44 -9.28 13.91 8.30
CA PHE A 44 -10.45 14.47 8.96
C PHE A 44 -10.27 14.51 10.49
N VAL A 45 -9.71 13.47 11.09
CA VAL A 45 -9.38 13.43 12.52
C VAL A 45 -8.40 14.54 12.89
N ILE A 46 -7.32 14.72 12.12
CA ILE A 46 -6.34 15.80 12.34
C ILE A 46 -7.02 17.16 12.25
N ARG A 47 -7.86 17.38 11.24
CA ARG A 47 -8.61 18.63 11.06
C ARG A 47 -9.60 18.88 12.21
N TYR A 48 -10.27 17.83 12.67
CA TYR A 48 -11.19 17.89 13.80
C TYR A 48 -10.45 18.25 15.10
N GLU A 49 -9.33 17.58 15.39
CA GLU A 49 -8.50 17.89 16.56
C GLU A 49 -7.99 19.33 16.51
N HIS A 50 -7.43 19.78 15.38
CA HIS A 50 -6.96 21.15 15.22
C HIS A 50 -8.08 22.17 15.49
N ASN A 51 -9.27 21.97 14.90
CA ASN A 51 -10.42 22.85 15.12
C ASN A 51 -10.95 22.81 16.56
N PHE A 52 -10.90 21.64 17.21
CA PHE A 52 -11.27 21.49 18.60
C PHE A 52 -10.39 22.34 19.52
N PHE A 53 -9.07 22.25 19.35
CA PHE A 53 -8.12 23.05 20.14
C PHE A 53 -8.19 24.54 19.78
N ALA A 54 -8.37 24.89 18.49
CA ALA A 54 -8.52 26.28 18.07
C ALA A 54 -9.71 26.98 18.75
N ARG A 55 -10.83 26.29 18.93
CA ARG A 55 -12.02 26.82 19.63
C ARG A 55 -11.82 27.00 21.14
N ARG A 56 -10.93 26.21 21.75
CA ARG A 56 -10.60 26.28 23.18
C ARG A 56 -9.50 27.31 23.49
N GLY A 57 -8.79 27.77 22.46
CA GLY A 57 -7.67 28.70 22.57
C GLY A 57 -6.34 27.96 22.60
N PHE A 58 -5.35 28.52 21.90
CA PHE A 58 -3.98 28.03 21.93
C PHE A 58 -3.20 28.71 23.06
N VAL A 59 -2.37 27.93 23.73
CA VAL A 59 -1.45 28.43 24.75
C VAL A 59 -0.09 28.65 24.10
N ALA A 60 0.59 29.75 24.43
CA ALA A 60 1.87 30.05 23.82
C ALA A 60 2.89 28.92 24.11
N PRO A 61 3.70 28.49 23.11
CA PRO A 61 4.67 27.41 23.30
C PRO A 61 5.60 27.63 24.49
N ALA A 62 6.07 28.87 24.69
CA ALA A 62 6.96 29.25 25.78
C ALA A 62 6.32 29.06 27.17
N LEU A 63 5.01 29.30 27.29
CA LEU A 63 4.26 29.07 28.52
C LEU A 63 4.17 27.58 28.82
N ILE A 64 3.87 26.75 27.81
CA ILE A 64 3.81 25.29 27.95
C ILE A 64 5.18 24.72 28.35
N ASP A 65 6.26 25.22 27.74
CA ASP A 65 7.63 24.76 28.02
C ASP A 65 8.16 25.25 29.37
N SER A 66 7.61 26.33 29.92
CA SER A 66 7.97 26.84 31.26
C SER A 66 7.46 25.98 32.43
N VAL A 67 6.58 25.00 32.15
CA VAL A 67 6.08 24.07 33.17
C VAL A 67 7.10 22.95 33.39
N GLY A 68 7.76 22.99 34.55
CA GLY A 68 8.71 21.97 34.98
C GLY A 68 8.05 20.68 35.46
N GLU A 69 8.80 19.57 35.44
CA GLU A 69 8.36 18.22 35.79
C GLU A 69 8.04 18.00 37.29
N GLY A 70 8.08 19.04 38.11
CA GLY A 70 7.68 19.01 39.53
C GLY A 70 6.47 19.90 39.86
N ALA A 71 5.83 20.50 38.85
CA ALA A 71 4.70 21.40 39.08
C ALA A 71 3.43 20.63 39.49
N THR A 72 2.75 21.09 40.53
CA THR A 72 1.45 20.52 40.93
C THR A 72 0.35 20.90 39.96
N GLU A 73 -0.76 20.15 39.94
CA GLU A 73 -1.89 20.40 39.03
C GLU A 73 -2.38 21.86 39.09
N GLU A 74 -2.49 22.41 40.30
CA GLU A 74 -2.92 23.80 40.53
C GLU A 74 -1.95 24.82 39.94
N GLN A 75 -0.64 24.58 40.07
CA GLN A 75 0.39 25.45 39.49
C GLN A 75 0.34 25.45 37.97
N VAL A 76 0.07 24.29 37.36
CA VAL A 76 -0.09 24.18 35.90
C VAL A 76 -1.34 24.93 35.45
N ARG A 77 -2.47 24.80 36.15
CA ARG A 77 -3.72 25.51 35.84
C ARG A 77 -3.59 27.04 36.04
N ALA A 78 -2.89 27.46 37.09
CA ALA A 78 -2.64 28.89 37.34
C ALA A 78 -1.79 29.54 36.24
N ARG A 79 -0.86 28.80 35.63
CA ARG A 79 0.03 29.31 34.57
C ARG A 79 -0.54 29.19 33.16
N LEU A 80 -1.11 28.03 32.82
CA LEU A 80 -1.58 27.73 31.46
C LEU A 80 -3.06 28.08 31.25
N GLY A 81 -3.80 28.38 32.34
CA GLY A 81 -5.21 28.70 32.29
C GLY A 81 -6.10 27.45 32.22
N SER A 82 -7.25 27.57 31.55
CA SER A 82 -8.21 26.49 31.42
C SER A 82 -7.73 25.42 30.43
N PRO A 83 -7.75 24.13 30.81
CA PRO A 83 -7.35 23.06 29.91
C PRO A 83 -8.35 22.91 28.75
N ALA A 84 -7.84 22.57 27.57
CA ALA A 84 -8.69 22.30 26.41
C ALA A 84 -9.45 20.98 26.59
N ARG A 85 -8.84 19.99 27.26
CA ARG A 85 -9.44 18.71 27.62
C ARG A 85 -8.95 18.29 29.00
N GLU A 86 -9.87 17.78 29.80
CA GLU A 86 -9.62 17.34 31.16
C GLU A 86 -10.25 15.97 31.35
N PHE A 87 -9.45 15.02 31.84
CA PHE A 87 -9.91 13.68 32.18
C PHE A 87 -9.56 13.38 33.62
N HIS A 88 -10.56 12.96 34.39
CA HIS A 88 -10.40 12.51 35.77
C HIS A 88 -10.78 11.05 35.87
N ARG A 89 -9.87 10.24 36.39
CA ARG A 89 -10.12 8.82 36.65
C ARG A 89 -9.73 8.50 38.09
N ARG A 90 -10.72 8.08 38.87
CA ARG A 90 -10.50 7.59 40.23
C ARG A 90 -10.41 6.07 40.23
N GLN A 91 -9.26 5.53 40.63
CA GLN A 91 -9.08 4.09 40.78
C GLN A 91 -9.41 3.70 42.22
N ARG A 92 -10.47 2.89 42.42
CA ARG A 92 -10.81 2.34 43.73
C ARG A 92 -9.89 1.16 44.04
N GLY A 93 -9.07 1.31 45.08
CA GLY A 93 -8.21 0.28 45.66
C GLY A 93 -8.12 0.45 47.18
N ARG A 94 -7.17 -0.23 47.84
CA ARG A 94 -6.92 -0.11 49.29
C ARG A 94 -6.46 1.31 49.67
N GLU A 95 -5.74 1.97 48.78
CA GLU A 95 -5.50 3.42 48.76
C GLU A 95 -6.13 3.99 47.48
N PRO A 96 -7.06 4.96 47.56
CA PRO A 96 -7.68 5.55 46.38
C PRO A 96 -6.65 6.42 45.65
N VAL A 97 -6.39 6.12 44.38
CA VAL A 97 -5.51 6.92 43.52
C VAL A 97 -6.35 7.71 42.53
N GLU A 98 -6.13 9.02 42.49
CA GLU A 98 -6.76 9.94 41.55
C GLU A 98 -5.78 10.27 40.42
N ILE A 99 -6.16 9.96 39.19
CA ILE A 99 -5.35 10.27 38.01
C ILE A 99 -6.09 11.35 37.22
N SER A 100 -5.47 12.52 37.12
CA SER A 100 -5.97 13.63 36.31
C SER A 100 -5.07 13.85 35.09
N SER A 101 -5.66 14.21 33.97
CA SER A 101 -4.95 14.44 32.71
C SER A 101 -5.44 15.75 32.09
N LEU A 102 -4.53 16.72 31.99
CA LEU A 102 -4.78 18.05 31.43
C LEU A 102 -4.11 18.18 30.06
N GLN A 103 -4.89 18.50 29.04
CA GLN A 103 -4.40 18.69 27.68
C GLN A 103 -4.42 20.16 27.28
N TYR A 104 -3.27 20.63 26.81
CA TYR A 104 -3.07 21.95 26.22
C TYR A 104 -2.52 21.81 24.80
N SER A 105 -2.72 22.83 23.97
CA SER A 105 -2.25 22.85 22.59
C SER A 105 -1.67 24.21 22.26
N ASP A 106 -0.58 24.20 21.50
CA ASP A 106 0.02 25.41 20.91
C ASP A 106 -0.35 25.60 19.43
N GLY A 107 -1.27 24.77 18.91
CA GLY A 107 -1.68 24.75 17.51
C GLY A 107 -0.88 23.80 16.62
N SER A 108 0.34 23.42 17.03
CA SER A 108 1.19 22.46 16.31
C SER A 108 1.31 21.11 17.02
N ARG A 109 1.41 21.14 18.35
CA ARG A 109 1.50 19.99 19.24
C ARG A 109 0.48 20.09 20.36
N VAL A 110 0.02 18.92 20.80
CA VAL A 110 -0.80 18.74 21.99
C VAL A 110 0.10 18.18 23.08
N VAL A 111 0.12 18.87 24.22
CA VAL A 111 0.86 18.45 25.40
C VAL A 111 -0.13 17.97 26.44
N ASN A 112 0.04 16.71 26.84
CA ASN A 112 -0.72 16.09 27.90
C ASN A 112 0.11 16.05 29.17
N PHE A 113 -0.43 16.60 30.25
CA PHE A 113 0.11 16.53 31.60
C PHE A 113 -0.72 15.54 32.40
N THR A 114 -0.09 14.47 32.86
CA THR A 114 -0.72 13.47 33.72
C THR A 114 -0.26 13.69 35.15
N PHE A 115 -1.21 13.76 36.08
CA PHE A 115 -0.97 13.87 37.50
C PHE A 115 -1.56 12.67 38.23
N ARG A 116 -0.91 12.28 39.31
CA ARG A 116 -1.35 11.22 40.22
C ARG A 116 -1.45 11.82 41.62
N ASN A 117 -2.63 11.82 42.20
CA ASN A 117 -2.95 12.48 43.47
C ASN A 117 -2.52 13.96 43.51
N GLY A 118 -2.59 14.66 42.36
CA GLY A 118 -2.19 16.06 42.22
C GLY A 118 -0.68 16.29 41.99
N GLU A 119 0.14 15.25 42.09
CA GLU A 119 1.58 15.29 41.78
C GLU A 119 1.85 14.97 40.32
N PHE A 120 2.85 15.63 39.72
CA PHE A 120 3.21 15.40 38.33
C PHE A 120 3.76 13.99 38.12
N GLU A 121 3.17 13.22 37.20
CA GLU A 121 3.61 11.87 36.86
C GLU A 121 4.34 11.85 35.50
N ARG A 122 3.75 12.48 34.47
CA ARG A 122 4.29 12.43 33.11
C ARG A 122 3.83 13.61 32.27
N ARG A 123 4.74 14.11 31.43
CA ARG A 123 4.43 14.98 30.29
C ARG A 123 4.61 14.23 28.99
N PHE A 124 3.60 14.26 28.12
CA PHE A 124 3.68 13.69 26.78
C PHE A 124 3.27 14.72 25.74
N ALA A 125 4.21 15.11 24.87
CA ALA A 125 3.93 15.98 23.74
C ALA A 125 3.76 15.12 22.47
N ARG A 126 2.65 15.33 21.76
CA ARG A 126 2.43 14.76 20.43
C ARG A 126 2.18 15.88 19.43
N GLN A 127 2.80 15.80 18.26
CA GLN A 127 2.40 16.65 17.13
C GLN A 127 1.00 16.25 16.65
N ILE A 128 0.18 17.25 16.32
CA ILE A 128 -1.19 17.07 15.79
C ILE A 128 -1.12 16.48 14.39
N ALA A 129 -0.25 17.05 13.56
CA ALA A 129 0.11 16.58 12.24
C ALA A 129 1.63 16.39 12.23
N SER A 130 2.10 15.20 11.83
CA SER A 130 3.53 14.92 11.75
C SER A 130 3.82 14.15 10.46
N LEU A 131 4.62 14.74 9.57
CA LEU A 131 5.04 14.11 8.32
C LEU A 131 5.63 12.72 8.55
N GLU A 132 6.51 12.58 9.55
CA GLU A 132 7.23 11.33 9.79
C GLU A 132 6.28 10.18 10.13
N ARG A 133 5.30 10.39 11.02
CA ARG A 133 4.31 9.36 11.37
C ARG A 133 3.42 9.00 10.16
N SER A 134 2.97 10.00 9.40
CA SER A 134 2.14 9.77 8.22
C SER A 134 2.89 9.00 7.14
N ARG A 135 4.17 9.33 6.93
CA ARG A 135 5.08 8.66 6.01
C ARG A 135 5.30 7.20 6.41
N GLN A 136 5.63 6.95 7.67
CA GLN A 136 5.79 5.59 8.21
C GLN A 136 4.50 4.76 8.07
N ALA A 137 3.35 5.36 8.41
CA ALA A 137 2.05 4.71 8.25
C ALA A 137 1.77 4.37 6.78
N PHE A 138 2.12 5.26 5.84
CA PHE A 138 1.97 5.02 4.40
C PHE A 138 2.90 3.92 3.91
N ALA A 139 4.17 3.92 4.31
CA ALA A 139 5.12 2.87 3.96
C ALA A 139 4.65 1.49 4.45
N LEU A 140 4.17 1.41 5.69
CA LEU A 140 3.61 0.18 6.26
C LEU A 140 2.38 -0.28 5.49
N MET A 141 1.45 0.63 5.20
CA MET A 141 0.25 0.34 4.40
C MET A 141 0.62 -0.13 2.99
N PHE A 142 1.60 0.51 2.35
CA PHE A 142 2.07 0.15 1.02
C PHE A 142 2.65 -1.27 0.99
N GLN A 143 3.52 -1.60 1.95
CA GLN A 143 4.19 -2.91 1.97
C GLN A 143 3.30 -4.06 2.42
N SER A 144 2.45 -3.84 3.43
CA SER A 144 1.63 -4.91 4.03
C SER A 144 0.35 -5.14 3.25
N TYR A 145 -0.35 -4.08 2.86
CA TYR A 145 -1.64 -4.17 2.18
C TYR A 145 -1.48 -4.01 0.66
N TYR A 146 -0.81 -2.96 0.20
CA TYR A 146 -0.82 -2.63 -1.23
C TYR A 146 -0.12 -3.68 -2.09
N LEU A 147 1.13 -4.00 -1.76
CA LEU A 147 1.91 -4.97 -2.52
C LEU A 147 1.41 -6.41 -2.36
N ARG A 148 1.03 -6.83 -1.14
CA ARG A 148 0.68 -8.22 -0.85
C ARG A 148 -0.77 -8.56 -1.17
N LEU A 149 -1.70 -7.63 -0.96
CA LEU A 149 -3.13 -7.88 -1.09
C LEU A 149 -3.69 -7.12 -2.29
N ALA A 150 -3.59 -5.79 -2.32
CA ALA A 150 -4.27 -4.99 -3.34
C ALA A 150 -3.78 -5.32 -4.76
N VAL A 151 -2.47 -5.24 -5.00
CA VAL A 151 -1.87 -5.53 -6.32
C VAL A 151 -2.05 -7.00 -6.69
N PHE A 152 -1.84 -7.92 -5.74
CA PHE A 152 -2.02 -9.36 -5.96
C PHE A 152 -3.45 -9.68 -6.40
N PHE A 153 -4.45 -9.32 -5.58
CA PHE A 153 -5.84 -9.63 -5.87
C PHE A 153 -6.38 -8.82 -7.05
N GLY A 154 -6.00 -7.56 -7.22
CA GLY A 154 -6.47 -6.83 -8.39
C GLY A 154 -5.82 -7.29 -9.70
N CYS A 155 -4.56 -7.73 -9.71
CA CYS A 155 -3.99 -8.40 -10.88
C CYS A 155 -4.73 -9.71 -11.16
N LEU A 156 -4.96 -10.54 -10.14
CA LEU A 156 -5.78 -11.75 -10.27
C LEU A 156 -7.14 -11.43 -10.90
N GLY A 157 -7.86 -10.43 -10.36
CA GLY A 157 -9.17 -10.01 -10.83
C GLY A 157 -9.19 -9.52 -12.27
N ILE A 158 -8.27 -8.62 -12.62
CA ILE A 158 -8.15 -8.05 -13.96
C ILE A 158 -7.82 -9.16 -14.98
N PHE A 159 -6.74 -9.92 -14.75
CA PHE A 159 -6.29 -10.93 -15.71
C PHE A 159 -7.21 -12.14 -15.78
N MET A 160 -7.88 -12.53 -14.69
CA MET A 160 -8.92 -13.56 -14.74
C MET A 160 -10.10 -13.12 -15.60
N ASN A 161 -10.56 -11.88 -15.45
CA ASN A 161 -11.75 -11.41 -16.17
C ASN A 161 -11.47 -11.21 -17.67
N LEU A 162 -10.25 -10.81 -18.05
CA LEU A 162 -9.86 -10.65 -19.46
C LEU A 162 -9.95 -11.97 -20.25
N PHE A 163 -9.40 -13.07 -19.72
CA PHE A 163 -9.40 -14.36 -20.41
C PHE A 163 -10.67 -15.17 -20.17
N ARG A 164 -11.13 -15.24 -18.92
CA ARG A 164 -12.27 -16.09 -18.57
C ARG A 164 -13.61 -15.51 -18.98
N GLY A 165 -13.74 -14.18 -19.05
CA GLY A 165 -14.90 -13.54 -19.65
C GLY A 165 -15.11 -14.05 -21.08
N LYS A 166 -14.02 -14.15 -21.85
CA LYS A 166 -14.05 -14.67 -23.23
C LYS A 166 -14.25 -16.19 -23.32
N MET A 167 -13.75 -16.96 -22.35
CA MET A 167 -14.00 -18.41 -22.29
C MET A 167 -15.44 -18.77 -21.87
N LEU A 168 -16.01 -18.04 -20.91
CA LEU A 168 -17.36 -18.27 -20.39
C LEU A 168 -18.45 -17.77 -21.33
N ASP A 169 -18.20 -16.69 -22.08
CA ASP A 169 -19.18 -16.13 -23.03
C ASP A 169 -19.24 -16.93 -24.36
N LEU A 170 -18.66 -18.15 -24.43
CA LEU A 170 -18.62 -19.02 -25.61
C LEU A 170 -18.04 -18.37 -26.88
N THR A 171 -17.42 -17.19 -26.80
CA THR A 171 -16.83 -16.44 -27.93
C THR A 171 -15.44 -16.93 -28.34
N LEU A 172 -14.93 -17.99 -27.70
CA LEU A 172 -13.66 -18.66 -28.06
C LEU A 172 -13.57 -19.02 -29.55
N HIS A 173 -14.69 -19.39 -30.18
CA HIS A 173 -14.74 -19.70 -31.61
C HIS A 173 -14.44 -18.47 -32.47
N LEU A 174 -14.98 -17.30 -32.16
CA LEU A 174 -14.67 -16.03 -32.83
C LEU A 174 -13.19 -15.67 -32.64
N TRP A 175 -12.63 -15.92 -31.46
CA TRP A 175 -11.22 -15.67 -31.15
C TRP A 175 -10.27 -16.57 -31.96
N LEU A 176 -10.71 -17.79 -32.31
CA LEU A 176 -9.98 -18.73 -33.16
C LEU A 176 -10.13 -18.46 -34.66
N LEU A 177 -11.23 -17.84 -35.08
CA LEU A 177 -11.53 -17.51 -36.47
C LEU A 177 -10.86 -16.22 -36.95
N VAL A 178 -10.44 -15.35 -36.03
CA VAL A 178 -9.70 -14.13 -36.37
C VAL A 178 -8.33 -14.50 -36.97
N PRO A 179 -7.98 -14.02 -38.18
CA PRO A 179 -6.73 -14.34 -38.87
C PRO A 179 -5.55 -13.55 -38.28
N VAL A 180 -5.32 -13.70 -36.97
CA VAL A 180 -4.24 -13.04 -36.23
C VAL A 180 -3.48 -14.10 -35.43
N ASP A 181 -2.15 -13.98 -35.42
CA ASP A 181 -1.30 -14.83 -34.61
C ASP A 181 -1.75 -14.84 -33.14
N ARG A 182 -2.00 -16.02 -32.58
CA ARG A 182 -2.44 -16.18 -31.18
C ARG A 182 -1.48 -15.53 -30.16
N ARG A 183 -0.20 -15.33 -30.53
CA ARG A 183 0.81 -14.61 -29.72
C ARG A 183 0.56 -13.10 -29.66
N VAL A 184 0.10 -12.53 -30.77
CA VAL A 184 -0.24 -11.10 -30.90
C VAL A 184 -1.48 -10.81 -30.05
N LEU A 185 -2.42 -11.74 -30.05
CA LEU A 185 -3.65 -11.65 -29.29
C LEU A 185 -3.39 -11.77 -27.77
N LEU A 186 -2.64 -12.79 -27.34
CA LEU A 186 -2.19 -12.94 -25.95
C LEU A 186 -1.44 -11.70 -25.43
N GLY A 187 -0.52 -11.17 -26.24
CA GLY A 187 0.23 -9.98 -25.84
C GLY A 187 -0.60 -8.70 -25.86
N GLY A 188 -1.61 -8.60 -26.74
CA GLY A 188 -2.58 -7.51 -26.72
C GLY A 188 -3.38 -7.49 -25.41
N GLU A 189 -3.88 -8.65 -24.99
CA GLU A 189 -4.62 -8.81 -23.74
C GLU A 189 -3.73 -8.54 -22.52
N TYR A 190 -2.47 -9.02 -22.54
CA TYR A 190 -1.53 -8.72 -21.47
C TYR A 190 -1.29 -7.21 -21.32
N VAL A 191 -1.04 -6.51 -22.44
CA VAL A 191 -0.80 -5.06 -22.43
C VAL A 191 -2.05 -4.29 -22.00
N ALA A 192 -3.25 -4.73 -22.41
CA ALA A 192 -4.51 -4.11 -21.99
C ALA A 192 -4.74 -4.27 -20.48
N GLY A 193 -4.58 -5.50 -19.96
CA GLY A 193 -4.69 -5.78 -18.53
C GLY A 193 -3.63 -5.05 -17.70
N LEU A 194 -2.40 -5.00 -18.19
CA LEU A 194 -1.31 -4.26 -17.53
C LEU A 194 -1.59 -2.76 -17.50
N ALA A 195 -2.05 -2.16 -18.60
CA ALA A 195 -2.40 -0.74 -18.65
C ALA A 195 -3.54 -0.40 -17.67
N ALA A 196 -4.56 -1.27 -17.58
CA ALA A 196 -5.64 -1.12 -16.62
C ALA A 196 -5.12 -1.22 -15.17
N ALA A 197 -4.34 -2.25 -14.84
CA ALA A 197 -3.76 -2.44 -13.52
C ALA A 197 -2.89 -1.25 -13.12
N LEU A 198 -1.97 -0.82 -13.99
CA LEU A 198 -1.09 0.32 -13.74
C LEU A 198 -1.90 1.58 -13.46
N THR A 199 -2.90 1.90 -14.28
CA THR A 199 -3.69 3.12 -14.08
C THR A 199 -4.45 3.10 -12.76
N ILE A 200 -5.09 1.97 -12.42
CA ILE A 200 -5.87 1.84 -11.20
C ILE A 200 -4.96 1.95 -9.97
N PHE A 201 -3.85 1.22 -9.96
CA PHE A 201 -2.97 1.19 -8.79
C PHE A 201 -2.10 2.45 -8.67
N ILE A 202 -1.53 2.95 -9.77
CA ILE A 202 -0.79 4.22 -9.73
C ILE A 202 -1.73 5.36 -9.30
N GLY A 203 -2.94 5.40 -9.85
CA GLY A 203 -3.97 6.37 -9.44
C GLY A 203 -4.29 6.29 -7.95
N GLY A 204 -4.46 5.08 -7.41
CA GLY A 204 -4.71 4.86 -5.99
C GLY A 204 -3.55 5.30 -5.08
N ILE A 205 -2.30 5.07 -5.49
CA ILE A 205 -1.10 5.51 -4.75
C ILE A 205 -1.01 7.03 -4.75
N VAL A 206 -1.15 7.67 -5.91
CA VAL A 206 -1.07 9.12 -6.05
C VAL A 206 -2.19 9.79 -5.25
N ALA A 207 -3.41 9.26 -5.30
CA ALA A 207 -4.52 9.74 -4.49
C ALA A 207 -4.25 9.57 -2.99
N GLY A 208 -3.74 8.40 -2.57
CA GLY A 208 -3.39 8.13 -1.18
C GLY A 208 -2.31 9.07 -0.65
N LEU A 209 -1.26 9.32 -1.43
CA LEU A 209 -0.20 10.29 -1.08
C LEU A 209 -0.73 11.72 -1.03
N ALA A 210 -1.57 12.12 -1.97
CA ALA A 210 -2.17 13.45 -1.99
C ALA A 210 -3.03 13.70 -0.73
N VAL A 211 -3.85 12.72 -0.35
CA VAL A 211 -4.68 12.79 0.86
C VAL A 211 -3.83 12.74 2.13
N MET A 212 -2.76 11.95 2.15
CA MET A 212 -1.82 11.90 3.28
C MET A 212 -1.13 13.25 3.52
N LEU A 213 -0.76 13.96 2.45
CA LEU A 213 -0.09 15.26 2.54
C LEU A 213 -1.06 16.42 2.82
N TRP A 214 -2.34 16.27 2.49
CA TRP A 214 -3.37 17.30 2.65
C TRP A 214 -3.47 17.96 4.04
N PRO A 215 -3.49 17.20 5.17
CA PRO A 215 -3.62 17.79 6.50
C PRO A 215 -2.30 18.33 7.08
N LEU A 216 -1.17 18.17 6.39
CA LEU A 216 0.15 18.54 6.90
C LEU A 216 0.43 20.04 6.71
N PRO A 217 1.25 20.66 7.58
CA PRO A 217 1.65 22.06 7.41
C PRO A 217 2.47 22.26 6.13
N ALA A 218 2.27 23.38 5.44
CA ALA A 218 2.87 23.67 4.14
C ALA A 218 4.41 23.60 4.15
N ALA A 219 5.04 24.01 5.26
CA ALA A 219 6.50 23.95 5.43
C ALA A 219 7.03 22.51 5.41
N GLU A 220 6.33 21.56 6.03
CA GLU A 220 6.73 20.13 6.02
C GLU A 220 6.52 19.53 4.63
N VAL A 221 5.43 19.89 3.95
CA VAL A 221 5.16 19.42 2.58
C VAL A 221 6.23 19.93 1.61
N GLU A 222 6.63 21.19 1.72
CA GLU A 222 7.71 21.74 0.89
C GLU A 222 9.07 21.07 1.19
N ALA A 223 9.40 20.86 2.48
CA ALA A 223 10.60 20.15 2.88
C ALA A 223 10.62 18.70 2.36
N PHE A 224 9.47 18.03 2.35
CA PHE A 224 9.31 16.69 1.78
C PHE A 224 9.66 16.69 0.28
N TRP A 225 9.06 17.58 -0.51
CA TRP A 225 9.28 17.64 -1.96
C TRP A 225 10.71 18.02 -2.32
N ARG A 226 11.36 18.90 -1.54
CA ARG A 226 12.75 19.32 -1.78
C ARG A 226 13.78 18.23 -1.48
N THR A 227 13.53 17.38 -0.50
CA THR A 227 14.54 16.43 -0.01
C THR A 227 14.38 15.04 -0.64
N HIS A 228 13.21 14.41 -0.49
CA HIS A 228 13.03 12.99 -0.79
C HIS A 228 11.75 12.67 -1.58
N GLY A 229 10.85 13.64 -1.75
CA GLY A 229 9.49 13.39 -2.24
C GLY A 229 9.44 12.69 -3.60
N LEU A 230 10.18 13.20 -4.59
CA LEU A 230 10.21 12.60 -5.93
C LEU A 230 10.81 11.18 -5.93
N ALA A 231 11.87 10.95 -5.14
CA ALA A 231 12.50 9.64 -5.04
C ALA A 231 11.55 8.62 -4.38
N HIS A 232 10.80 9.02 -3.36
CA HIS A 232 9.82 8.17 -2.69
C HIS A 232 8.66 7.82 -3.60
N VAL A 233 8.07 8.82 -4.28
CA VAL A 233 7.01 8.61 -5.26
C VAL A 233 7.50 7.67 -6.35
N ALA A 234 8.67 7.94 -6.94
CA ALA A 234 9.24 7.09 -7.99
C ALA A 234 9.47 5.64 -7.51
N GLY A 235 9.97 5.45 -6.27
CA GLY A 235 10.14 4.14 -5.67
C GLY A 235 8.82 3.36 -5.54
N TYR A 236 7.77 4.00 -5.01
CA TYR A 236 6.45 3.38 -4.90
C TYR A 236 5.85 3.05 -6.28
N LEU A 237 5.93 3.98 -7.24
CA LEU A 237 5.40 3.76 -8.58
C LEU A 237 6.16 2.65 -9.32
N ALA A 238 7.49 2.62 -9.23
CA ALA A 238 8.31 1.58 -9.84
C ALA A 238 8.04 0.22 -9.21
N ALA A 239 7.94 0.14 -7.88
CA ALA A 239 7.59 -1.08 -7.16
C ALA A 239 6.23 -1.62 -7.61
N THR A 240 5.21 -0.77 -7.68
CA THR A 240 3.88 -1.18 -8.16
C THR A 240 3.89 -1.58 -9.62
N ALA A 241 4.59 -0.85 -10.48
CA ALA A 241 4.66 -1.18 -11.90
C ALA A 241 5.32 -2.55 -12.13
N LEU A 242 6.41 -2.82 -11.42
CA LEU A 242 7.09 -4.11 -11.42
C LEU A 242 6.20 -5.22 -10.84
N ALA A 243 5.50 -4.97 -9.75
CA ALA A 243 4.56 -5.93 -9.17
C ALA A 243 3.43 -6.28 -10.15
N CYS A 244 2.81 -5.28 -10.80
CA CYS A 244 1.78 -5.50 -11.82
C CYS A 244 2.32 -6.29 -13.03
N LEU A 245 3.55 -5.99 -13.45
CA LEU A 245 4.21 -6.68 -14.55
C LEU A 245 4.49 -8.15 -14.20
N GLY A 246 5.05 -8.41 -13.01
CA GLY A 246 5.31 -9.73 -12.44
C GLY A 246 4.04 -10.54 -12.25
N TYR A 247 3.16 -10.12 -11.33
CA TYR A 247 1.92 -10.83 -11.01
C TYR A 247 1.00 -10.95 -12.22
N GLY A 248 0.91 -9.91 -13.06
CA GLY A 248 0.10 -9.96 -14.28
C GLY A 248 0.55 -11.06 -15.23
N SER A 249 1.86 -11.27 -15.40
CA SER A 249 2.38 -12.32 -16.27
C SER A 249 2.10 -13.72 -15.73
N VAL A 250 2.23 -13.90 -14.41
CA VAL A 250 1.96 -15.17 -13.72
C VAL A 250 0.47 -15.52 -13.79
N PHE A 251 -0.42 -14.58 -13.49
CA PHE A 251 -1.87 -14.83 -13.53
C PHE A 251 -2.39 -15.02 -14.95
N LEU A 252 -1.83 -14.30 -15.92
CA LEU A 252 -2.11 -14.55 -17.33
C LEU A 252 -1.76 -15.99 -17.71
N ALA A 253 -0.55 -16.44 -17.39
CA ALA A 253 -0.12 -17.82 -17.68
C ALA A 253 -0.98 -18.85 -16.92
N ALA A 254 -1.29 -18.60 -15.66
CA ALA A 254 -2.13 -19.47 -14.84
C ALA A 254 -3.57 -19.57 -15.38
N SER A 255 -4.15 -18.47 -15.87
CA SER A 255 -5.49 -18.47 -16.48
C SER A 255 -5.58 -19.28 -17.78
N LEU A 256 -4.44 -19.52 -18.45
CA LEU A 256 -4.37 -20.36 -19.65
C LEU A 256 -4.13 -21.83 -19.31
N LEU A 257 -3.40 -22.10 -18.24
CA LEU A 257 -2.95 -23.44 -17.87
C LEU A 257 -3.93 -24.19 -16.97
N VAL A 258 -4.68 -23.47 -16.12
CA VAL A 258 -5.50 -24.07 -15.07
C VAL A 258 -6.97 -23.69 -15.27
N GLN A 259 -7.85 -24.70 -15.29
CA GLN A 259 -9.29 -24.50 -15.42
C GLN A 259 -9.88 -23.72 -14.24
N ASN A 260 -9.40 -23.97 -13.01
CA ASN A 260 -9.78 -23.24 -11.81
C ASN A 260 -8.67 -22.26 -11.36
N PRO A 261 -8.82 -20.95 -11.63
CA PRO A 261 -7.81 -19.95 -11.31
C PRO A 261 -7.66 -19.65 -9.80
N ILE A 262 -8.59 -20.11 -8.96
CA ILE A 262 -8.49 -19.96 -7.50
C ILE A 262 -7.33 -20.77 -6.95
N ILE A 263 -7.05 -21.94 -7.54
CA ILE A 263 -5.97 -22.83 -7.09
C ILE A 263 -4.58 -22.16 -7.20
N PRO A 264 -4.14 -21.67 -8.38
CA PRO A 264 -2.85 -21.00 -8.49
C PRO A 264 -2.79 -19.72 -7.65
N ALA A 265 -3.91 -19.01 -7.48
CA ALA A 265 -3.97 -17.86 -6.60
C ALA A 265 -3.72 -18.24 -5.13
N ALA A 266 -4.37 -19.29 -4.62
CA ALA A 266 -4.18 -19.75 -3.25
C ALA A 266 -2.76 -20.24 -2.99
N VAL A 267 -2.17 -20.98 -3.95
CA VAL A 267 -0.78 -21.46 -3.86
C VAL A 267 0.20 -20.28 -3.84
N LEU A 268 0.05 -19.31 -4.75
CA LEU A 268 0.91 -18.12 -4.77
C LEU A 268 0.74 -17.26 -3.53
N LEU A 269 -0.48 -17.10 -3.03
CA LEU A 269 -0.74 -16.31 -1.82
C LEU A 269 -0.12 -16.96 -0.59
N LEU A 270 -0.25 -18.29 -0.47
CA LEU A 270 0.39 -19.07 0.60
C LEU A 270 1.92 -18.98 0.50
N TRP A 271 2.47 -19.08 -0.71
CA TRP A 271 3.90 -18.94 -0.97
C TRP A 271 4.44 -17.56 -0.58
N GLU A 272 3.77 -16.51 -1.02
CA GLU A 272 4.14 -15.12 -0.73
C GLU A 272 3.97 -14.76 0.75
N GLY A 273 2.98 -15.36 1.42
CA GLY A 273 2.78 -15.24 2.87
C GLY A 273 3.83 -15.97 3.69
N ALA A 274 4.24 -17.17 3.24
CA ALA A 274 5.30 -17.97 3.87
C ALA A 274 6.71 -17.47 3.57
N ASN A 275 6.88 -16.57 2.58
CA ASN A 275 8.17 -16.07 2.11
C ASN A 275 9.17 -15.65 3.21
N PRO A 276 8.76 -14.96 4.31
CA PRO A 276 9.68 -14.61 5.40
C PRO A 276 10.29 -15.82 6.14
N PHE A 277 9.69 -17.00 6.03
CA PHE A 277 10.11 -18.23 6.70
C PHE A 277 10.87 -19.20 5.77
N LEU A 278 10.97 -18.88 4.47
CA LEU A 278 11.59 -19.76 3.47
C LEU A 278 13.11 -19.51 3.37
N PRO A 279 13.92 -20.53 3.02
CA PRO A 279 15.35 -20.37 2.73
C PRO A 279 15.58 -19.46 1.52
N GLU A 280 16.76 -18.83 1.44
CA GLU A 280 17.08 -17.75 0.48
C GLU A 280 16.80 -18.11 -1.00
N LEU A 281 17.04 -19.37 -1.38
CA LEU A 281 16.75 -19.87 -2.73
C LEU A 281 15.26 -19.79 -3.10
N LEU A 282 14.37 -20.07 -2.14
CA LEU A 282 12.93 -20.02 -2.34
C LEU A 282 12.39 -18.59 -2.27
N GLN A 283 13.06 -17.70 -1.54
CA GLN A 283 12.71 -16.27 -1.51
C GLN A 283 12.89 -15.63 -2.88
N LYS A 284 13.92 -16.02 -3.64
CA LYS A 284 14.19 -15.53 -5.01
C LYS A 284 13.10 -15.87 -6.02
N LEU A 285 12.21 -16.81 -5.70
CA LEU A 285 11.06 -17.16 -6.55
C LEU A 285 9.83 -16.27 -6.31
N SER A 286 9.82 -15.48 -5.23
CA SER A 286 8.73 -14.55 -4.91
C SER A 286 8.86 -13.25 -5.70
N VAL A 287 7.75 -12.74 -6.23
CA VAL A 287 7.72 -11.41 -6.89
C VAL A 287 7.95 -10.32 -5.84
N LEU A 288 7.42 -10.54 -4.63
CA LEU A 288 7.53 -9.62 -3.51
C LEU A 288 8.98 -9.45 -3.03
N TYR A 289 9.84 -10.47 -3.17
CA TYR A 289 11.28 -10.39 -2.88
C TYR A 289 11.96 -9.27 -3.69
N TYR A 290 11.69 -9.21 -5.00
CA TYR A 290 12.25 -8.18 -5.87
C TYR A 290 11.60 -6.81 -5.66
N VAL A 291 10.27 -6.76 -5.52
CA VAL A 291 9.54 -5.49 -5.41
C VAL A 291 9.87 -4.74 -4.12
N ARG A 292 10.12 -5.47 -3.02
CA ARG A 292 10.51 -4.87 -1.73
C ARG A 292 11.82 -4.07 -1.83
N ALA A 293 12.76 -4.46 -2.69
CA ALA A 293 14.03 -3.76 -2.87
C ALA A 293 13.88 -2.34 -3.45
N LEU A 294 12.77 -2.06 -4.13
CA LEU A 294 12.48 -0.74 -4.70
C LEU A 294 11.73 0.19 -3.73
N CYS A 295 11.24 -0.33 -2.59
CA CYS A 295 10.54 0.50 -1.63
C CYS A 295 11.52 1.47 -0.94
N PRO A 296 11.17 2.76 -0.82
CA PRO A 296 12.06 3.78 -0.26
C PRO A 296 12.32 3.59 1.25
N GLU A 297 11.39 2.97 1.95
CA GLU A 297 11.52 2.67 3.39
C GLU A 297 11.61 1.17 3.58
N GLY A 298 12.74 0.67 4.05
CA GLY A 298 12.89 -0.73 4.42
C GLY A 298 12.00 -1.09 5.62
N PRO A 299 11.68 -2.37 5.82
CA PRO A 299 10.95 -2.80 7.01
C PRO A 299 11.73 -2.36 8.25
N GLN A 300 11.21 -1.36 8.97
CA GLN A 300 11.78 -0.97 10.25
C GLN A 300 11.38 -2.04 11.26
N LEU A 301 12.28 -2.98 11.47
CA LEU A 301 12.23 -3.85 12.64
C LEU A 301 12.22 -2.93 13.87
N GLU A 302 11.26 -3.14 14.77
CA GLU A 302 11.16 -2.36 16.00
C GLU A 302 12.55 -2.28 16.69
N PRO A 303 12.93 -1.10 17.21
CA PRO A 303 14.20 -0.92 17.92
C PRO A 303 14.40 -1.90 19.09
N ASP A 304 13.34 -2.56 19.56
CA ASP A 304 13.31 -3.49 20.68
C ASP A 304 13.14 -4.98 20.28
N ALA A 305 13.16 -5.33 18.98
CA ALA A 305 13.05 -6.72 18.55
C ALA A 305 14.26 -7.55 19.05
N PRO A 306 14.06 -8.75 19.64
CA PRO A 306 15.16 -9.55 20.15
C PRO A 306 16.17 -9.89 19.04
N PRO A 307 17.48 -9.94 19.35
CA PRO A 307 18.54 -10.06 18.35
C PRO A 307 18.43 -11.31 17.46
N ILE A 308 17.80 -12.38 17.96
CA ILE A 308 17.51 -13.60 17.20
C ILE A 308 16.52 -13.33 16.04
N PHE A 309 15.52 -12.46 16.27
CA PHE A 309 14.61 -12.04 15.20
C PHE A 309 15.34 -11.17 14.18
N ARG A 310 16.27 -10.29 14.60
CA ARG A 310 17.06 -9.51 13.63
C ARG A 310 17.93 -10.40 12.74
N LEU A 311 18.56 -11.43 13.30
CA LEU A 311 19.42 -12.35 12.55
C LEU A 311 18.63 -13.29 11.63
N LEU A 312 17.49 -13.82 12.06
CA LEU A 312 16.63 -14.69 11.24
C LEU A 312 15.88 -13.93 10.13
N PHE A 313 15.53 -12.67 10.38
CA PHE A 313 14.75 -11.84 9.46
C PHE A 313 15.59 -10.78 8.73
N THR A 314 16.94 -10.85 8.77
CA THR A 314 17.79 -10.02 7.91
C THR A 314 17.51 -10.45 6.47
N PRO A 315 16.68 -9.71 5.71
CA PRO A 315 16.32 -10.15 4.39
C PRO A 315 17.55 -9.95 3.50
N ALA A 316 17.91 -10.95 2.71
CA ALA A 316 18.87 -10.76 1.62
C ALA A 316 18.20 -9.88 0.56
N VAL A 317 18.11 -8.56 0.80
CA VAL A 317 17.45 -7.63 -0.11
C VAL A 317 18.34 -7.49 -1.35
N PRO A 318 17.85 -7.83 -2.56
CA PRO A 318 18.65 -7.70 -3.77
C PRO A 318 18.93 -6.22 -4.04
N SER A 319 19.99 -5.93 -4.81
CA SER A 319 20.19 -4.56 -5.27
C SER A 319 19.01 -4.11 -6.15
N ARG A 320 18.73 -2.80 -6.18
CA ARG A 320 17.60 -2.24 -6.96
C ARG A 320 17.66 -2.64 -8.44
N THR A 321 18.88 -2.72 -9.00
CA THR A 321 19.12 -3.12 -10.39
C THR A 321 18.87 -4.60 -10.62
N GLU A 322 19.35 -5.47 -9.73
CA GLU A 322 19.09 -6.92 -9.81
C GLU A 322 17.60 -7.21 -9.68
N ALA A 323 16.88 -6.46 -8.85
CA ALA A 323 15.44 -6.61 -8.71
C ALA A 323 14.67 -6.29 -9.98
N VAL A 324 15.01 -5.18 -10.64
CA VAL A 324 14.37 -4.78 -11.91
C VAL A 324 14.69 -5.79 -13.00
N VAL A 325 15.98 -6.13 -13.18
CA VAL A 325 16.42 -7.04 -14.24
C VAL A 325 15.89 -8.45 -14.03
N GLY A 326 15.97 -8.96 -12.79
CA GLY A 326 15.47 -10.27 -12.41
C GLY A 326 13.98 -10.40 -12.67
N LEU A 327 13.17 -9.42 -12.26
CA LEU A 327 11.73 -9.49 -12.47
C LEU A 327 11.35 -9.36 -13.94
N LEU A 328 12.01 -8.49 -14.71
CA LEU A 328 11.80 -8.39 -16.15
C LEU A 328 12.14 -9.70 -16.87
N ALA A 329 13.24 -10.37 -16.47
CA ALA A 329 13.64 -11.66 -17.02
C ALA A 329 12.61 -12.75 -16.70
N VAL A 330 12.13 -12.81 -15.45
CA VAL A 330 11.08 -13.76 -15.03
C VAL A 330 9.80 -13.53 -15.81
N THR A 331 9.35 -12.28 -15.94
CA THR A 331 8.14 -11.96 -16.72
C THR A 331 8.29 -12.31 -18.19
N ALA A 332 9.45 -12.01 -18.80
CA ALA A 332 9.71 -12.38 -20.18
C ALA A 332 9.67 -13.90 -20.38
N LEU A 333 10.25 -14.67 -19.45
CA LEU A 333 10.24 -16.14 -19.46
C LEU A 333 8.82 -16.69 -19.33
N VAL A 334 8.02 -16.19 -18.38
CA VAL A 334 6.63 -16.62 -18.15
C VAL A 334 5.77 -16.34 -19.36
N LEU A 335 5.85 -15.13 -19.93
CA LEU A 335 5.12 -14.77 -21.16
C LEU A 335 5.54 -15.64 -22.35
N TRP A 336 6.83 -15.95 -22.47
CA TRP A 336 7.33 -16.82 -23.53
C TRP A 336 6.83 -18.26 -23.40
N LEU A 337 6.77 -18.81 -22.17
CA LEU A 337 6.18 -20.11 -21.89
C LEU A 337 4.68 -20.10 -22.20
N GLY A 338 3.94 -19.08 -21.74
CA GLY A 338 2.52 -18.90 -22.06
C GLY A 338 2.27 -18.83 -23.58
N ALA A 339 3.12 -18.11 -24.31
CA ALA A 339 3.05 -18.04 -25.78
C ALA A 339 3.39 -19.37 -26.49
N ARG A 340 4.06 -20.32 -25.83
CA ARG A 340 4.25 -21.69 -26.34
C ARG A 340 3.06 -22.58 -26.04
N VAL A 341 2.48 -22.46 -24.86
CA VAL A 341 1.27 -23.19 -24.45
C VAL A 341 0.10 -22.85 -25.38
N VAL A 342 -0.13 -21.57 -25.63
CA VAL A 342 -1.20 -21.10 -26.55
C VAL A 342 -1.03 -21.59 -28.00
N ARG A 343 0.21 -21.90 -28.42
CA ARG A 343 0.47 -22.50 -29.73
C ARG A 343 0.06 -23.96 -29.81
N ARG A 344 0.12 -24.69 -28.69
CA ARG A 344 -0.21 -26.12 -28.61
C ARG A 344 -1.66 -26.36 -28.21
N LEU A 345 -2.38 -25.33 -27.75
CA LEU A 345 -3.80 -25.37 -27.47
C LEU A 345 -4.60 -25.67 -28.75
N GLN A 346 -4.90 -26.94 -28.95
CA GLN A 346 -5.88 -27.43 -29.92
C GLN A 346 -7.17 -27.67 -29.13
N ILE A 347 -8.25 -26.98 -29.49
CA ILE A 347 -9.57 -27.25 -28.90
C ILE A 347 -10.10 -28.50 -29.62
N ASN A 348 -10.00 -29.66 -28.97
CA ASN A 348 -10.70 -30.87 -29.42
C ASN A 348 -12.16 -30.75 -28.97
N TYR A 349 -13.07 -30.63 -29.93
CA TYR A 349 -14.52 -30.70 -29.70
C TYR A 349 -15.04 -32.14 -29.57
N SER A 350 -14.16 -33.13 -29.49
CA SER A 350 -14.52 -34.56 -29.51
C SER A 350 -14.46 -35.19 -28.12
N THR A 351 -15.09 -34.61 -27.11
CA THR A 351 -15.62 -35.27 -25.88
C THR A 351 -16.17 -34.20 -24.95
N ASP A 352 -17.40 -33.78 -25.22
CA ASP A 352 -18.53 -33.82 -24.28
C ASP A 352 -19.84 -33.68 -25.07
#